data_AF-A0A956SMJ0-F1
#
_entry.id   AF-A0A956SMJ0-F1
#
_cell.length_a   1.000
_cell.length_b   1.000
_cell.length_c   1.000
_cell.angle_alpha   90.00
_cell.angle_beta   90.00
_cell.angle_gamma   90.00
#
_symmetry.space_group_name_H-M   'P 1'
#
loop_
_entity.id
_entity.type
_entity.pdbx_description
1 polymer ?
#
loop_
_entity_poly.entity_id
_entity_poly.type
_entity_poly.pdbx_seq_one_letter_code
_entity_poly.pdbx_strand_id
1 'polypeptide(L)'
;MDNKELPIIPVNDFPEYNADTQDYLWPVIVKYHEQPEIKFFTSKSEVMKAFRLLDAMGESDSNLPIAIGDRTFKQDKLKSLHFEGRTYAFYNQE
;
A
#
# COMPACT_ATOMS: atom_id res chain seq x y z
N MET A 1 -19.98 -31.98 -9.69
CA MET A 1 -18.60 -31.46 -9.65
C MET A 1 -18.62 -30.29 -8.70
N ASP A 2 -18.31 -30.56 -7.46
CA ASP A 2 -18.29 -29.61 -6.35
C ASP A 2 -17.12 -28.65 -6.55
N ASN A 3 -17.42 -27.43 -7.01
CA ASN A 3 -16.45 -26.34 -7.05
C ASN A 3 -16.17 -25.91 -5.60
N LYS A 4 -15.24 -26.59 -4.94
CA LYS A 4 -14.65 -26.08 -3.70
C LYS A 4 -13.86 -24.83 -4.05
N GLU A 5 -14.45 -23.67 -3.81
CA GLU A 5 -13.71 -22.41 -3.68
C GLU A 5 -12.62 -22.64 -2.63
N LEU A 6 -11.36 -22.68 -3.08
CA LEU A 6 -10.23 -22.76 -2.16
C LEU A 6 -10.22 -21.45 -1.36
N PRO A 7 -10.17 -21.48 -0.02
CA PRO A 7 -10.02 -20.27 0.75
C PRO A 7 -8.74 -19.59 0.28
N ILE A 8 -8.86 -18.34 -0.17
CA ILE A 8 -7.72 -17.50 -0.52
C ILE A 8 -6.93 -17.36 0.77
N ILE A 9 -5.87 -18.16 0.93
CA ILE A 9 -4.95 -18.02 2.05
C ILE A 9 -4.34 -16.63 1.88
N PRO A 10 -4.48 -15.70 2.84
CA PRO A 10 -3.76 -14.45 2.76
C PRO A 10 -2.28 -14.80 2.77
N VAL A 11 -1.65 -14.76 1.60
CA VAL A 11 -0.22 -14.95 1.48
C VAL A 11 0.37 -13.75 2.22
N ASN A 12 0.87 -14.01 3.44
CA ASN A 12 1.64 -13.06 4.19
C ASN A 12 3.01 -12.96 3.51
N ASP A 13 3.02 -12.41 2.29
CA ASP A 13 4.15 -12.17 1.40
C ASP A 13 5.04 -11.02 1.89
N PHE A 14 4.88 -10.65 3.15
CA PHE A 14 5.73 -9.69 3.81
C PHE A 14 6.78 -10.47 4.56
N PRO A 15 8.09 -10.22 4.35
CA PRO A 15 9.08 -10.79 5.22
C PRO A 15 8.72 -10.40 6.65
N GLU A 16 8.75 -11.35 7.59
CA GLU A 16 8.38 -11.07 8.98
C GLU A 16 9.10 -9.81 9.47
N TYR A 17 8.39 -9.03 10.27
CA TYR A 17 8.93 -7.82 10.85
C TYR A 17 9.99 -8.24 11.88
N ASN A 18 11.26 -8.08 11.52
CA ASN A 18 12.40 -8.40 12.40
C ASN A 18 13.07 -7.08 12.78
N ALA A 19 13.49 -6.91 14.04
CA ALA A 19 14.11 -5.67 14.53
C ALA A 19 15.35 -5.26 13.68
N ASP A 20 16.10 -6.22 13.13
CA ASP A 20 17.21 -5.98 12.20
C ASP A 20 16.81 -5.32 10.86
N THR A 21 15.53 -5.39 10.47
CA THR A 21 15.03 -4.83 9.20
C THR A 21 14.48 -3.42 9.34
N GLN A 22 14.52 -2.85 10.55
CA GLN A 22 13.90 -1.57 10.88
C GLN A 22 14.64 -0.36 10.25
N ASP A 23 15.96 -0.48 10.07
CA ASP A 23 16.81 0.53 9.42
C ASP A 23 16.85 0.41 7.89
N TYR A 24 16.30 -0.66 7.31
CA TYR A 24 16.26 -0.78 5.86
C TYR A 24 15.22 0.19 5.31
N LEU A 25 15.68 1.11 4.47
CA LEU A 25 14.83 2.00 3.69
C LEU A 25 14.35 1.26 2.44
N TRP A 26 13.04 1.16 2.30
CA TRP A 26 12.38 0.43 1.23
C TRP A 26 11.80 1.38 0.20
N PRO A 27 11.90 1.05 -1.10
CA PRO A 27 11.36 1.88 -2.16
C PRO A 27 9.83 1.83 -2.15
N VAL A 28 9.23 3.02 -2.15
CA VAL A 28 7.80 3.24 -2.38
C VAL A 28 7.66 4.05 -3.67
N ILE A 29 6.79 3.59 -4.55
CA ILE A 29 6.46 4.28 -5.81
C ILE A 29 5.01 4.74 -5.72
N VAL A 30 4.81 6.02 -5.93
CA VAL A 30 3.50 6.68 -5.88
C VAL A 30 3.19 7.24 -7.24
N LYS A 31 2.00 6.95 -7.75
CA LYS A 31 1.55 7.47 -9.03
C LYS A 31 0.28 8.27 -8.81
N TYR A 32 0.31 9.52 -9.26
CA TYR A 32 -0.86 10.38 -9.34
C TYR A 32 -1.48 10.30 -10.74
N HIS A 33 -2.75 10.71 -10.87
CA HIS A 33 -3.35 10.91 -12.19
C HIS A 33 -2.58 11.98 -12.96
N GLU A 34 -2.24 11.68 -14.22
CA GLU A 34 -1.60 12.61 -15.18
C GLU A 34 -0.26 13.22 -14.74
N GLN A 35 0.40 12.63 -13.74
CA GLN A 35 1.67 13.12 -13.18
C GLN A 35 2.76 12.05 -13.25
N PRO A 36 4.03 12.45 -13.23
CA PRO A 36 5.15 11.51 -13.16
C PRO A 36 5.10 10.68 -11.88
N GLU A 37 5.68 9.48 -11.94
CA GLU A 37 5.85 8.64 -10.76
C GLU A 37 6.81 9.28 -9.76
N ILE A 38 6.45 9.21 -8.49
CA ILE A 38 7.28 9.67 -7.39
C ILE A 38 7.83 8.43 -6.68
N LYS A 39 9.15 8.26 -6.72
CA LYS A 39 9.84 7.22 -5.98
C LYS A 39 10.54 7.84 -4.77
N PHE A 40 10.32 7.27 -3.60
CA PHE A 40 11.05 7.61 -2.38
C PHE A 40 11.34 6.36 -1.55
N PHE A 41 12.18 6.50 -0.54
CA PHE A 41 12.53 5.40 0.35
C PHE A 41 12.11 5.76 1.79
N THR A 42 11.56 4.80 2.52
CA THR A 42 11.15 4.97 3.92
C THR A 42 11.28 3.65 4.68
N SER A 43 11.21 3.68 6.01
CA SER A 43 11.34 2.45 6.80
C SER A 43 10.19 1.49 6.52
N LYS A 44 10.51 0.19 6.52
CA LYS A 44 9.53 -0.88 6.30
C LYS A 44 8.35 -0.79 7.28
N SER A 45 8.59 -0.42 8.54
CA SER A 45 7.53 -0.22 9.54
C SER A 45 6.49 0.82 9.11
N GLU A 46 6.94 1.95 8.56
CA GLU A 46 6.04 3.03 8.15
C GLU A 46 5.21 2.62 6.93
N VAL A 47 5.81 1.86 6.00
CA VAL A 47 5.06 1.33 4.86
C VAL A 47 4.01 0.31 5.30
N MET A 48 4.38 -0.63 6.17
CA MET A 48 3.45 -1.65 6.68
C MET A 48 2.27 -1.02 7.43
N LYS A 49 2.52 0.01 8.23
CA LYS A 49 1.45 0.76 8.91
C LYS A 49 0.48 1.37 7.90
N ALA A 50 1.00 2.05 6.89
CA ALA A 50 0.17 2.68 5.86
C ALA A 50 -0.67 1.65 5.09
N PHE A 51 -0.08 0.50 4.74
CA PHE A 51 -0.75 -0.55 3.98
C PHE A 51 -1.81 -1.28 4.79
N ARG A 52 -1.55 -1.56 6.08
CA ARG A 52 -2.59 -2.10 6.98
C ARG A 52 -3.77 -1.15 7.14
N LEU A 53 -3.50 0.17 7.17
CA LEU A 53 -4.57 1.16 7.19
C LEU A 53 -5.37 1.13 5.89
N LEU A 54 -4.72 0.96 4.74
CA LEU A 54 -5.41 0.82 3.45
C LEU A 54 -6.25 -0.45 3.36
N ASP A 55 -5.77 -1.58 3.88
CA ASP A 55 -6.56 -2.82 3.93
C ASP A 55 -7.76 -2.70 4.90
N ALA A 56 -7.62 -1.91 5.97
CA ALA A 56 -8.68 -1.67 6.94
C ALA A 56 -9.70 -0.62 6.49
N MET A 57 -9.26 0.38 5.72
CA MET A 57 -10.11 1.33 5.02
C MET A 57 -10.75 0.60 3.83
N GLY A 58 -11.90 -0.03 4.07
CA GLY A 58 -12.73 -0.57 2.98
C GLY A 58 -13.06 0.51 1.94
N GLU A 59 -13.68 0.12 0.82
CA GLU A 59 -13.94 0.98 -0.36
C GLU A 59 -14.70 2.30 -0.08
N SER A 60 -15.20 2.54 1.12
CA SER A 60 -16.06 3.66 1.50
C SER A 60 -15.35 4.84 2.19
N ASP A 61 -14.10 4.69 2.65
CA ASP A 61 -13.37 5.72 3.43
C ASP A 61 -12.29 6.46 2.61
N SER A 62 -12.56 6.66 1.32
CA SER A 62 -11.63 7.18 0.31
C SER A 62 -11.12 8.63 0.51
N ASN A 63 -11.61 9.33 1.55
CA ASN A 63 -11.22 10.70 1.85
C ASN A 63 -10.08 10.81 2.88
N LEU A 64 -9.64 9.70 3.47
CA LEU A 64 -8.57 9.75 4.46
C LEU A 64 -7.20 9.89 3.77
N PRO A 65 -6.34 10.81 4.25
CA PRO A 65 -4.99 10.93 3.72
C PRO A 65 -4.14 9.72 4.11
N ILE A 66 -3.36 9.22 3.16
CA ILE A 66 -2.42 8.11 3.37
C ILE A 66 -1.09 8.71 3.82
N ALA A 67 -0.66 8.43 5.04
CA ALA A 67 0.64 8.83 5.55
C ALA A 67 1.65 7.67 5.41
N ILE A 68 2.81 7.93 4.81
CA ILE A 68 3.92 6.98 4.70
C ILE A 68 5.20 7.71 5.13
N GLY A 69 5.67 7.44 6.36
CA GLY A 69 6.74 8.22 6.99
C GLY A 69 6.33 9.70 7.09
N ASP A 70 7.23 10.60 6.69
CA ASP A 70 6.99 12.04 6.74
C ASP A 70 6.14 12.59 5.57
N ARG A 71 5.63 11.71 4.69
CA ARG A 71 4.87 12.10 3.50
C ARG A 71 3.40 11.74 3.65
N THR A 72 2.55 12.67 3.23
CA THR A 72 1.10 12.49 3.24
C THR A 72 0.55 12.64 1.82
N PHE A 73 -0.25 11.67 1.39
CA PHE A 73 -0.82 11.58 0.06
C PHE A 73 -2.34 11.62 0.18
N LYS A 74 -3.01 12.40 -0.65
CA LYS A 74 -4.47 12.35 -0.73
C LYS A 74 -4.91 11.22 -1.66
N GLN A 75 -5.75 10.32 -1.17
CA GLN A 75 -6.17 9.12 -1.89
C GLN A 75 -6.93 9.44 -3.19
N ASP A 76 -7.77 10.48 -3.20
CA ASP A 76 -8.55 10.96 -4.35
C ASP A 76 -7.73 11.34 -5.59
N LYS A 77 -6.43 11.64 -5.41
CA LYS A 77 -5.54 12.02 -6.50
C LYS A 77 -4.59 10.90 -6.91
N LEU A 78 -4.52 9.84 -6.11
CA LEU A 78 -3.64 8.71 -6.37
C LEU A 78 -4.26 7.80 -7.41
N LYS A 79 -3.43 7.38 -8.35
CA LYS A 79 -3.74 6.31 -9.30
C LYS A 79 -3.29 4.96 -8.73
N SER A 80 -2.09 4.91 -8.14
CA SER A 80 -1.59 3.67 -7.54
C SER A 80 -0.46 3.93 -6.53
N LEU A 81 -0.37 3.05 -5.53
CA LEU A 81 0.76 2.90 -4.64
C LEU A 81 1.43 1.55 -4.87
N HIS A 82 2.75 1.54 -5.01
CA HIS A 82 3.52 0.33 -5.21
C HIS A 82 4.65 0.22 -4.19
N PHE A 83 4.80 -0.97 -3.63
CA PHE A 83 5.82 -1.31 -2.65
C PHE A 83 6.10 -2.81 -2.73
N GLU A 84 7.39 -3.19 -2.78
CA GLU A 84 7.85 -4.59 -2.77
C GLU A 84 6.99 -5.54 -3.65
N GLY A 85 6.75 -5.17 -4.91
CA GLY A 85 5.95 -6.01 -5.81
C GLY A 85 4.44 -5.94 -5.60
N ARG A 86 3.95 -5.38 -4.50
CA ARG A 86 2.51 -5.13 -4.26
C ARG A 86 2.09 -3.81 -4.86
N THR A 87 0.91 -3.79 -5.48
CA THR A 87 0.33 -2.59 -6.07
C THR A 87 -1.10 -2.41 -5.57
N TYR A 88 -1.38 -1.27 -4.95
CA TYR A 88 -2.72 -0.81 -4.63
C TYR A 88 -3.13 0.16 -5.73
N ALA A 89 -4.12 -0.23 -6.52
CA ALA A 89 -4.74 0.65 -7.50
C ALA A 89 -5.91 1.36 -6.84
N PHE A 90 -5.96 2.68 -7.00
CA PHE A 90 -7.09 3.48 -6.58
C PHE A 90 -7.90 3.77 -7.83
N TYR A 91 -9.13 3.27 -7.85
CA TYR A 91 -10.09 3.59 -8.89
C TYR A 91 -10.91 4.76 -8.40
N ASN A 92 -10.95 5.84 -9.17
CA ASN A 92 -11.93 6.88 -8.92
C ASN A 92 -13.31 6.23 -9.05
N GLN A 93 -14.12 6.33 -8.00
CA GLN A 93 -15.55 6.14 -8.14
C GLN A 93 -16.05 7.33 -8.96
N GLU A 94 -16.21 7.14 -10.26
CA GLU A 94 -16.96 8.05 -11.12
C GLU A 94 -18.42 8.14 -10.68
#